data_AF-M0CK70-F1
#
_entry.id   AF-M0CK70-F1
#
_cell.length_a   1.000
_cell.length_b   1.000
_cell.length_c   1.000
_cell.angle_alpha   90.00
_cell.angle_beta   90.00
_cell.angle_gamma   90.00
#
_symmetry.space_group_name_H-M   'P 1'
#
loop_
_entity.id
_entity.type
_entity.pdbx_description
1 polymer ?
#
loop_
_entity_poly.entity_id
_entity_poly.type
_entity_poly.pdbx_seq_one_letter_code
_entity_poly.pdbx_strand_id
1 'polypeptide(L)' 'MVAPEALADLLSDPYRVACPNGHTALKPATTTPSAYCRTCRESYHASELVDRRVGSCKPYRNGKD' A
#
# COMPACT_ATOMS: atom_id res chain seq x y z
N MET A 1 9.26 7.76 14.17
CA MET A 1 9.28 6.29 13.96
C MET A 1 7.84 5.85 13.80
N VAL A 2 7.46 5.19 12.70
CA VAL A 2 6.07 4.71 12.49
C VAL A 2 5.87 3.44 13.32
N ALA A 3 4.91 3.47 14.24
CA ALA A 3 4.55 2.30 15.06
C ALA A 3 3.90 1.22 14.18
N PRO A 4 4.13 -0.09 14.45
CA PRO A 4 3.57 -1.20 13.67
C PRO A 4 2.02 -1.20 13.65
N GLU A 5 1.38 -0.64 14.67
CA GLU A 5 -0.09 -0.50 14.74
C GLU A 5 -0.64 0.41 13.64
N ALA A 6 0.07 1.49 13.30
CA ALA A 6 -0.32 2.39 12.22
C ALA A 6 -0.22 1.71 10.84
N LEU A 7 0.72 0.78 10.68
CA LEU A 7 0.86 0.01 9.44
C LEU A 7 -0.31 -0.96 9.24
N ALA A 8 -0.74 -1.63 10.30
CA ALA A 8 -1.88 -2.53 10.25
C ALA A 8 -3.18 -1.80 9.87
N ASP A 9 -3.39 -0.59 10.39
CA ASP A 9 -4.52 0.28 10.01
C ASP A 9 -4.42 0.76 8.55
N LEU A 10 -3.23 1.18 8.11
CA LEU A 10 -2.95 1.55 6.72
C LEU A 10 -3.21 0.43 5.71
N LEU A 11 -2.87 -0.82 6.06
CA LEU A 11 -3.12 -2.01 5.25
C LEU A 11 -4.49 -2.67 5.50
N SER A 12 -5.26 -2.18 6.48
CA SER A 12 -6.65 -2.60 6.71
C SER A 12 -7.53 -2.26 5.51
N ASP A 13 -7.16 -1.23 4.75
CA ASP A 13 -7.68 -0.99 3.40
C ASP A 13 -6.75 -1.67 2.36
N PRO A 14 -7.09 -2.89 1.88
CA PRO A 14 -6.21 -3.67 1.03
C PRO A 14 -5.96 -3.03 -0.34
N TYR A 15 -6.75 -2.03 -0.73
CA TYR A 15 -6.59 -1.32 -2.00
C TYR A 15 -5.76 -0.04 -1.88
N ARG A 16 -5.54 0.44 -0.65
CA ARG A 16 -4.81 1.66 -0.36
C ARG A 16 -3.32 1.52 -0.61
N VAL A 17 -2.73 0.38 -0.24
CA VAL A 17 -1.28 0.16 -0.27
C VAL A 17 -0.94 -0.95 -1.24
N ALA A 18 0.09 -0.76 -2.05
CA ALA A 18 0.62 -1.73 -3.00
C ALA A 18 2.12 -1.91 -2.85
N CYS A 19 2.64 -3.08 -3.22
CA CYS A 19 4.08 -3.30 -3.30
C CYS A 19 4.68 -2.40 -4.40
N PRO A 20 6.01 -2.19 -4.46
CA PRO A 20 6.66 -1.43 -5.53
C PRO A 20 6.32 -1.94 -6.95
N ASN A 21 6.02 -3.23 -7.09
CA ASN A 21 5.56 -3.84 -8.34
C ASN A 21 4.06 -3.61 -8.66
N GLY A 22 3.29 -2.96 -7.78
CA GLY A 22 1.86 -2.65 -7.99
C GLY A 22 0.84 -3.67 -7.46
N HIS A 23 1.26 -4.74 -6.77
CA HIS A 23 0.36 -5.73 -6.17
C HIS A 23 -0.24 -5.25 -4.85
N THR A 24 -1.56 -5.39 -4.71
CA THR A 24 -2.32 -5.10 -3.49
C THR A 24 -2.44 -6.30 -2.55
N ALA A 25 -1.95 -7.48 -2.95
CA ALA A 25 -1.97 -8.70 -2.15
C ALA A 25 -0.87 -8.69 -1.06
N LEU A 26 -0.86 -7.64 -0.25
CA LEU A 26 0.06 -7.44 0.86
C LEU A 26 -0.55 -7.94 2.18
N LYS A 27 0.24 -8.63 2.99
CA LYS A 27 -0.08 -8.94 4.40
C LYS A 27 0.80 -8.10 5.32
N PRO A 28 0.24 -7.20 6.15
CA PRO A 28 1.03 -6.53 7.17
C PRO A 28 1.61 -7.54 8.16
N ALA A 29 2.84 -7.32 8.60
CA ALA A 29 3.41 -8.02 9.74
C ALA A 29 2.87 -7.40 11.03
N THR A 30 2.51 -8.23 12.01
CA THR A 30 1.98 -7.78 13.30
C THR A 30 3.06 -7.20 14.22
N THR A 31 4.31 -7.61 14.02
CA THR A 31 5.43 -7.32 14.93
C THR A 31 6.40 -6.30 14.36
N THR A 32 6.41 -6.08 13.04
CA THR A 32 7.32 -5.17 12.36
C THR A 32 6.56 -4.26 11.40
N PRO A 33 7.05 -3.04 11.15
CA PRO A 33 6.51 -2.15 10.13
C PRO A 33 6.91 -2.63 8.71
N SER A 34 6.55 -3.87 8.38
CA SER A 34 6.79 -4.50 7.08
C SER A 34 5.52 -5.16 6.56
N ALA A 35 5.37 -5.25 5.24
CA ALA A 35 4.30 -6.01 4.61
C ALA A 35 4.86 -7.05 3.64
N TYR A 36 4.30 -8.25 3.72
CA TYR A 36 4.63 -9.37 2.86
C TYR A 36 3.75 -9.37 1.61
N CYS A 37 4.34 -9.25 0.44
CA CYS A 37 3.62 -9.38 -0.82
C CYS A 37 3.48 -10.85 -1.19
N ARG A 38 2.24 -11.36 -1.26
CA ARG A 38 1.99 -12.76 -1.66
C ARG A 38 2.33 -13.04 -3.12
N THR A 39 2.28 -12.04 -3.99
CA THR A 39 2.58 -12.20 -5.42
C THR A 39 4.08 -12.18 -5.70
N CYS A 40 4.80 -11.20 -5.14
CA CYS A 40 6.26 -11.14 -5.24
C CYS A 40 6.96 -12.17 -4.34
N ARG A 41 6.24 -12.67 -3.32
CA ARG A 41 6.73 -13.58 -2.27
C ARG A 41 7.88 -12.99 -1.45
N GLU A 42 7.91 -11.67 -1.37
CA GLU A 42 8.97 -10.88 -0.73
C GLU A 42 8.37 -9.93 0.33
N SER A 43 9.19 -9.57 1.32
CA SER A 43 8.81 -8.69 2.42
C SER A 43 9.35 -7.30 2.16
N TYR A 44 8.47 -6.29 2.11
CA TYR A 44 8.85 -4.90 1.93
C TYR A 44 8.61 -4.11 3.21
N HIS A 45 9.46 -3.13 3.50
CA HIS A 45 9.21 -2.22 4.62
C HIS A 45 8.05 -1.28 4.30
N ALA A 46 7.31 -0.81 5.31
CA ALA A 46 6.23 0.16 5.15
C ALA A 46 6.61 1.37 4.29
N SER A 47 7.85 1.82 4.44
CA SER A 47 8.43 2.96 3.70
C SER A 47 8.63 2.69 2.20
N GLU A 48 8.69 1.43 1.78
CA GLU A 48 8.84 1.03 0.38
C GLU A 48 7.50 0.70 -0.29
N LEU A 49 6.44 0.62 0.50
CA LEU A 49 5.10 0.37 -0.02
C LEU A 49 4.55 1.66 -0.65
N VAL A 50 3.85 1.48 -1.75
CA VAL A 50 3.27 2.56 -2.53
C VAL A 50 1.82 2.76 -2.09
N ASP A 51 1.53 3.91 -1.48
CA ASP A 51 0.15 4.33 -1.19
C ASP A 51 -0.52 4.83 -2.48
N ARG A 52 -1.53 4.10 -2.96
CA ARG A 52 -2.35 4.43 -4.12
C ARG A 52 -3.41 5.49 -3.81
N ARG A 53 -3.70 5.79 -2.54
CA ARG A 53 -4.68 6.82 -2.14
C ARG A 53 -4.23 8.21 -2.61
N VAL A 54 -2.93 8.47 -2.58
CA VAL A 54 -2.31 9.70 -3.09
C VAL A 54 -2.41 9.82 -4.63
N GLY A 55 -2.78 8.76 -5.34
CA GLY A 55 -2.97 8.75 -6.80
C GLY A 55 -4.32 9.31 -7.28
N SER A 56 -5.31 9.48 -6.41
CA SER A 56 -6.66 9.92 -6.80
C SER A 56 -6.92 11.39 -6.52
N CYS A 57 -6.10 12.26 -7.10
CA CYS A 57 -6.52 13.63 -7.44
C CYS A 57 -6.15 13.98 -8.89
N LYS A 58 -6.26 13.02 -9.83
CA LYS A 58 -6.57 13.42 -11.20
C LYS A 58 -8.06 13.74 -11.22
N PRO A 59 -8.49 15.01 -11.31
CA PRO A 59 -9.88 15.27 -11.68
C PRO A 59 -10.08 14.58 -13.01
N TYR A 60 -11.07 13.71 -13.07
CA TYR A 60 -11.64 13.19 -14.30
C TYR A 60 -12.10 14.39 -15.13
N ARG A 61 -11.20 15.03 -15.90
CA ARG A 61 -11.62 15.91 -16.99
C ARG A 61 -12.11 15.01 -18.11
N ASN A 62 -13.36 14.59 -17.94
CA ASN A 62 -14.24 14.25 -19.03
C ASN A 62 -14.41 15.52 -19.87
N GLY A 63 -13.60 15.66 -20.91
CA GLY A 63 -13.67 16.73 -21.89
C GLY A 63 -13.64 16.12 -23.27
N LYS A 64 -14.80 15.61 -23.70
CA LYS A 64 -15.08 15.29 -25.09
C LYS A 64 -15.70 16.55 -25.69
N ASP A 65 -14.90 17.32 -26.42
CA ASP A 65 -15.32 18.17 -27.53
C ASP A 65 -14.10 18.43 -28.44
#